data_AF-X0LA84-F1
#
_entry.id   AF-X0LA84-F1
#
_cell.length_a   1.000
_cell.length_b   1.000
_cell.length_c   1.000
_cell.angle_alpha   90.00
_cell.angle_beta   90.00
_cell.angle_gamma   90.00
#
_symmetry.space_group_name_H-M   'P 1'
#
loop_
_entity.id
_entity.type
_entity.pdbx_description
1 polymer ?
#
loop_
_entity_poly.entity_id
_entity_poly.type
_entity_poly.pdbx_seq_one_letter_code
_entity_poly.pdbx_strand_id
1 'polypeptide(L)'
;MGDSESSTHFLIANKFCFSRPHLMMLTRDGYRRQYEPLNQSDFEAAWGTLASLKNATTDYVVFFNCGKDGGCSRLHKHVQLMPLPASGFAVDFLNSNSTKEPKVPFEWFYHRFQDSAAAASKGTEIYLQLLQQATEAWKASTGKNVPDGEACPHNVAFTSRWIVVIPRRRAAVNKEAGVNSLGMLGVIAVATGKEIENWVKLGLTNSLRELGVPRNVGTMQGK
;
A
#
# COMPACT_ATOMS: atom_id res chain seq x y z
N MET A 1 19.40 32.51 -16.00
CA MET A 1 18.60 31.60 -16.83
C MET A 1 18.22 30.44 -15.93
N GLY A 2 16.93 30.21 -15.72
CA GLY A 2 16.39 29.49 -14.56
C GLY A 2 16.79 28.02 -14.51
N ASP A 3 17.19 27.59 -13.31
CA ASP A 3 17.27 26.19 -12.93
C ASP A 3 15.89 25.55 -13.12
N SER A 4 15.74 24.70 -14.13
CA SER A 4 14.63 23.75 -14.12
C SER A 4 14.89 22.80 -12.96
N GLU A 5 14.09 22.88 -11.89
CA GLU A 5 14.15 21.90 -10.79
C GLU A 5 14.16 20.49 -11.38
N SER A 6 15.29 19.78 -11.24
CA SER A 6 15.40 18.44 -11.77
C SER A 6 14.40 17.55 -11.05
N SER A 7 13.44 16.96 -11.78
CA SER A 7 12.42 16.07 -11.23
C SER A 7 13.04 15.02 -10.29
N THR A 8 12.55 14.87 -9.07
CA THR A 8 13.10 13.95 -8.05
C THR A 8 12.84 12.48 -8.36
N HIS A 9 11.95 12.20 -9.32
CA HIS A 9 11.51 10.86 -9.69
C HIS A 9 11.61 10.61 -11.19
N PHE A 10 11.52 9.34 -11.57
CA PHE A 10 11.30 8.93 -12.95
C PHE A 10 10.36 7.74 -13.01
N LEU A 11 9.61 7.64 -14.12
CA LEU A 11 8.59 6.62 -14.34
C LEU A 11 9.08 5.61 -15.38
N ILE A 12 8.93 4.32 -15.09
CA ILE A 12 9.25 3.22 -16.02
C ILE A 12 8.10 2.22 -16.08
N ALA A 13 7.99 1.50 -17.19
CA ALA A 13 7.09 0.36 -17.27
C ALA A 13 7.63 -0.83 -16.47
N ASN A 14 6.76 -1.52 -15.75
CA ASN A 14 7.10 -2.78 -15.09
C ASN A 14 7.17 -3.90 -16.13
N LYS A 15 8.38 -4.47 -16.30
CA LYS A 15 8.65 -5.56 -17.26
C LYS A 15 7.83 -6.82 -16.98
N PHE A 16 7.51 -7.10 -15.71
CA PHE A 16 6.82 -8.32 -15.26
C PHE A 16 5.46 -7.97 -14.67
N CYS A 17 4.62 -7.33 -15.47
CA CYS A 17 3.29 -6.87 -15.05
C CYS A 17 2.19 -7.91 -15.30
N PHE A 18 1.27 -8.05 -14.34
CA PHE A 18 0.03 -8.82 -14.53
C PHE A 18 -1.15 -7.94 -14.97
N SER A 19 -1.06 -6.63 -14.77
CA SER A 19 -2.02 -5.63 -15.23
C SER A 19 -1.31 -4.57 -16.07
N ARG A 20 -1.96 -4.03 -17.11
CA ARG A 20 -1.37 -3.05 -18.02
C ARG A 20 -2.21 -1.75 -18.06
N PRO A 21 -1.57 -0.57 -18.00
CA PRO A 21 -0.14 -0.37 -17.74
C PRO A 21 0.18 -0.54 -16.24
N HIS A 22 1.22 -1.29 -15.89
CA HIS A 22 1.79 -1.27 -14.54
C HIS A 22 3.12 -0.54 -14.61
N LEU A 23 3.22 0.56 -13.89
CA LEU A 23 4.33 1.49 -13.88
C LEU A 23 5.04 1.44 -12.53
N MET A 24 6.33 1.73 -12.53
CA MET A 24 7.13 1.95 -11.33
C MET A 24 7.66 3.37 -11.37
N MET A 25 7.45 4.11 -10.29
CA MET A 25 8.00 5.44 -10.08
C MET A 25 9.11 5.32 -9.04
N LEU A 26 10.33 5.59 -9.46
CA LEU A 26 11.52 5.45 -8.63
C LEU A 26 12.09 6.83 -8.29
N THR A 27 12.67 6.95 -7.11
CA THR A 27 13.51 8.11 -6.78
C THR A 27 14.71 8.17 -7.73
N ARG A 28 15.17 9.36 -8.09
CA ARG A 28 16.43 9.51 -8.84
C ARG A 28 17.65 9.25 -7.98
N ASP A 29 17.57 9.59 -6.70
CA ASP A 29 18.59 9.26 -5.72
C ASP A 29 18.55 7.76 -5.39
N GLY A 30 19.51 7.02 -5.93
CA GLY A 30 19.67 5.58 -5.74
C GLY A 30 19.96 5.14 -4.29
N TYR A 31 20.28 6.09 -3.41
CA TYR A 31 20.51 5.83 -1.99
C TYR A 31 19.23 5.82 -1.17
N ARG A 32 18.11 6.35 -1.69
CA ARG A 32 16.82 6.26 -1.00
C ARG A 32 16.37 4.81 -0.91
N ARG A 33 15.97 4.40 0.29
CA ARG A 33 15.65 3.03 0.62
C ARG A 33 14.16 2.80 0.79
N GLN A 34 13.75 1.60 0.43
CA GLN A 34 12.37 1.15 0.45
C GLN A 34 11.81 1.00 1.88
N TYR A 35 12.65 1.03 2.91
CA TYR A 35 12.23 1.05 4.31
C TYR A 35 12.06 2.47 4.87
N GLU A 36 12.36 3.50 4.07
CA GLU A 36 12.10 4.88 4.45
C GLU A 36 10.62 5.23 4.21
N PRO A 37 9.99 6.04 5.07
CA PRO A 37 8.62 6.48 4.86
C PRO A 37 8.48 7.27 3.56
N LEU A 38 7.29 7.23 2.95
CA LEU A 38 6.93 8.17 1.89
C LEU A 38 6.98 9.60 2.46
N ASN A 39 7.50 10.53 1.67
CA ASN A 39 7.65 11.94 1.98
C ASN A 39 6.85 12.77 0.97
N GLN A 40 6.84 14.08 1.18
CA GLN A 40 6.11 15.04 0.35
C GLN A 40 6.42 14.89 -1.15
N SER A 41 7.69 14.74 -1.53
CA SER A 41 8.09 14.65 -2.93
C SER A 41 7.66 13.35 -3.62
N ASP A 42 7.63 12.22 -2.91
CA ASP A 42 7.12 10.95 -3.46
C ASP A 42 5.65 11.08 -3.82
N PHE A 43 4.94 11.76 -2.94
CA PHE A 43 3.52 11.97 -2.97
C PHE A 43 3.12 12.97 -4.07
N GLU A 44 3.79 14.12 -4.16
CA GLU A 44 3.63 15.08 -5.25
C GLU A 44 3.84 14.44 -6.62
N ALA A 45 4.90 13.64 -6.77
CA ALA A 45 5.17 12.91 -8.01
C ALA A 45 4.04 11.91 -8.35
N ALA A 46 3.58 11.14 -7.36
CA ALA A 46 2.51 10.18 -7.52
C ALA A 46 1.16 10.83 -7.89
N TRP A 47 0.74 11.89 -7.18
CA TRP A 47 -0.50 12.60 -7.47
C TRP A 47 -0.45 13.37 -8.79
N GLY A 48 0.69 13.98 -9.13
CA GLY A 48 0.89 14.59 -10.44
C GLY A 48 0.74 13.57 -11.58
N THR A 49 1.22 12.34 -11.35
CA THR A 49 1.05 11.23 -12.31
C THR A 49 -0.40 10.76 -12.39
N LEU A 50 -1.09 10.60 -11.25
CA LEU A 50 -2.52 10.26 -11.23
C LEU A 50 -3.36 11.32 -11.96
N ALA A 51 -3.07 12.60 -11.76
CA ALA A 51 -3.74 13.70 -12.44
C ALA A 51 -3.51 13.66 -13.96
N SER A 52 -2.29 13.34 -14.39
CA SER A 52 -1.92 13.22 -15.81
C SER A 52 -2.51 11.99 -16.50
N LEU A 53 -2.70 10.89 -15.75
CA LEU A 53 -3.31 9.66 -16.25
C LEU A 53 -4.84 9.66 -16.19
N LYS A 54 -5.43 10.64 -15.50
CA LYS A 54 -6.87 10.74 -15.31
C LYS A 54 -7.57 10.79 -16.66
N ASN A 55 -8.33 9.74 -16.96
CA ASN A 55 -9.22 9.68 -18.11
C ASN A 55 -10.60 9.19 -17.67
N ALA A 56 -11.61 9.35 -18.52
CA ALA A 56 -13.01 9.05 -18.17
C ALA A 56 -13.30 7.56 -17.88
N THR A 57 -12.36 6.65 -18.18
CA THR A 57 -12.62 5.20 -18.23
C THR A 57 -11.77 4.38 -17.26
N THR A 58 -10.67 4.92 -16.74
CA THR A 58 -9.71 4.15 -15.94
C THR A 58 -9.26 4.95 -14.72
N ASP A 59 -9.60 4.43 -13.55
CA ASP A 59 -8.98 4.85 -12.29
C ASP A 59 -7.66 4.11 -12.07
N TYR A 60 -6.73 4.75 -11.37
CA TYR A 60 -5.43 4.18 -11.02
C TYR A 60 -5.25 4.11 -9.50
N VAL A 61 -4.50 3.11 -9.06
CA VAL A 61 -4.03 2.97 -7.68
C VAL A 61 -2.51 3.06 -7.65
N VAL A 62 -2.00 3.85 -6.71
CA VAL A 62 -0.58 3.87 -6.34
C VAL A 62 -0.39 3.00 -5.12
N PHE A 63 0.68 2.21 -5.07
CA PHE A 63 0.99 1.37 -3.92
C PHE A 63 2.47 1.29 -3.61
N PHE A 64 2.77 1.15 -2.32
CA PHE A 64 4.12 1.13 -1.76
C PHE A 64 4.26 -0.05 -0.79
N ASN A 65 5.36 -0.80 -0.92
CA ASN A 65 5.70 -1.91 -0.03
C ASN A 65 6.91 -1.50 0.79
N CYS A 66 6.72 -1.09 2.05
CA CYS A 66 7.77 -0.54 2.89
C CYS A 66 8.56 -1.66 3.59
N GLY A 67 9.86 -1.73 3.32
CA GLY A 67 10.78 -2.70 3.93
C GLY A 67 10.54 -4.16 3.52
N LYS A 68 11.45 -5.04 3.98
CA LYS A 68 11.46 -6.47 3.62
C LYS A 68 10.15 -7.15 3.98
N ASP A 69 9.68 -6.97 5.21
CA ASP A 69 8.42 -7.59 5.68
C ASP A 69 7.17 -6.92 5.10
N GLY A 70 7.30 -5.72 4.51
CA GLY A 70 6.24 -5.11 3.69
C GLY A 70 6.05 -5.78 2.32
N GLY A 71 6.92 -6.72 1.95
CA GLY A 71 6.88 -7.43 0.67
C GLY A 71 7.58 -6.69 -0.46
N CYS A 72 8.61 -5.88 -0.16
CA CYS A 72 9.40 -5.25 -1.21
C CYS A 72 10.30 -6.27 -1.92
N SER A 73 10.40 -6.13 -3.24
CA SER A 73 11.30 -6.93 -4.08
C SER A 73 12.64 -6.22 -4.35
N ARG A 74 12.69 -4.89 -4.17
CA ARG A 74 13.86 -4.04 -4.42
C ARG A 74 14.06 -3.07 -3.27
N LEU A 75 15.33 -2.81 -2.94
CA LEU A 75 15.71 -1.89 -1.86
C LEU A 75 15.71 -0.42 -2.27
N HIS A 76 15.90 -0.09 -3.55
CA HIS A 76 15.80 1.29 -4.03
C HIS A 76 14.34 1.77 -3.94
N LYS A 77 14.12 2.95 -3.36
CA LYS A 77 12.80 3.49 -3.09
C LYS A 77 11.97 3.67 -4.37
N HIS A 78 10.77 3.11 -4.36
CA HIS A 78 9.84 3.21 -5.47
C HIS A 78 8.40 2.98 -5.03
N VAL A 79 7.47 3.66 -5.70
CA VAL A 79 6.04 3.35 -5.68
C VAL A 79 5.64 2.70 -7.00
N GLN A 80 4.56 1.95 -6.98
CA GLN A 80 4.01 1.27 -8.16
C GLN A 80 2.65 1.84 -8.48
N LEU A 81 2.30 1.91 -9.76
CA LEU A 81 1.00 2.39 -10.23
C LEU A 81 0.41 1.39 -11.22
N MET A 82 -0.88 1.11 -11.11
CA MET A 82 -1.60 0.30 -12.11
C MET A 82 -3.10 0.65 -12.11
N PRO A 83 -3.87 0.23 -13.12
CA PRO A 83 -5.32 0.33 -13.09
C PRO A 83 -5.88 -0.20 -11.78
N LEU A 84 -6.78 0.58 -11.18
CA LEU A 84 -7.49 0.19 -9.98
C LEU A 84 -8.29 -1.09 -10.27
N PRO A 85 -8.17 -2.15 -9.45
CA PRO A 85 -8.99 -3.34 -9.60
C PRO A 85 -10.48 -3.00 -9.63
N ALA A 86 -11.24 -3.65 -10.52
CA ALA A 86 -12.66 -3.35 -10.72
C ALA A 86 -13.54 -3.66 -9.49
N SER A 87 -13.10 -4.58 -8.63
CA SER A 87 -13.83 -5.03 -7.44
C SER A 87 -12.87 -5.50 -6.35
N GLY A 88 -13.37 -5.58 -5.12
CA GLY A 88 -12.66 -6.13 -3.97
C GLY A 88 -13.02 -5.38 -2.70
N PHE A 89 -12.91 -6.02 -1.52
CA PHE A 89 -13.47 -5.46 -0.28
C PHE A 89 -13.02 -4.02 0.00
N ALA A 90 -11.76 -3.68 -0.30
CA ALA A 90 -11.21 -2.35 -0.09
C ALA A 90 -11.77 -1.35 -1.11
N VAL A 91 -11.80 -1.71 -2.39
CA VAL A 91 -12.34 -0.85 -3.46
C VAL A 91 -13.82 -0.62 -3.24
N ASP A 92 -14.58 -1.69 -3.00
CA ASP A 92 -16.03 -1.66 -2.82
C ASP A 92 -16.41 -0.81 -1.60
N PHE A 93 -15.64 -0.88 -0.52
CA PHE A 93 -15.85 -0.05 0.67
C PHE A 93 -15.37 1.39 0.48
N LEU A 94 -14.12 1.60 0.04
CA LEU A 94 -13.50 2.93 0.01
C LEU A 94 -14.04 3.83 -1.11
N ASN A 95 -14.53 3.26 -2.21
CA ASN A 95 -15.19 4.01 -3.28
C ASN A 95 -16.70 4.21 -3.06
N SER A 96 -17.29 3.58 -2.04
CA SER A 96 -18.70 3.76 -1.71
C SER A 96 -18.89 4.65 -0.48
N ASN A 97 -20.09 5.23 -0.37
CA ASN A 97 -20.58 5.87 0.85
C ASN A 97 -21.15 4.83 1.85
N SER A 98 -20.74 3.56 1.74
CA SER A 98 -21.18 2.52 2.67
C SER A 98 -20.71 2.85 4.09
N THR A 99 -21.61 2.72 5.05
CA THR A 99 -21.33 3.00 6.46
C THR A 99 -20.72 1.80 7.19
N LYS A 100 -20.77 0.60 6.61
CA LYS A 100 -20.31 -0.63 7.27
C LYS A 100 -18.92 -1.02 6.77
N GLU A 101 -17.93 -0.89 7.64
CA GLU A 101 -16.57 -1.36 7.39
C GLU A 101 -16.52 -2.88 7.21
N PRO A 102 -15.78 -3.40 6.21
CA PRO A 102 -15.60 -4.83 6.03
C PRO A 102 -14.86 -5.45 7.22
N LYS A 103 -15.25 -6.68 7.57
CA LYS A 103 -14.55 -7.47 8.58
C LYS A 103 -13.25 -8.01 7.97
N VAL A 104 -12.16 -7.29 8.16
CA VAL A 104 -10.80 -7.71 7.76
C VAL A 104 -10.06 -8.34 8.95
N PRO A 105 -9.20 -9.35 8.72
CA PRO A 105 -8.58 -10.09 9.82
C PRO A 105 -7.28 -9.45 10.35
N PHE A 106 -6.90 -8.28 9.84
CA PHE A 106 -5.70 -7.54 10.20
C PHE A 106 -6.04 -6.06 10.43
N GLU A 107 -5.15 -5.35 11.11
CA GLU A 107 -5.21 -3.90 11.28
C GLU A 107 -4.97 -3.20 9.94
N TRP A 108 -5.83 -2.24 9.64
CA TRP A 108 -5.69 -1.37 8.48
C TRP A 108 -6.22 0.01 8.86
N PHE A 109 -5.49 1.04 8.48
CA PHE A 109 -5.83 2.43 8.77
C PHE A 109 -6.09 3.13 7.46
N TYR A 110 -7.20 3.83 7.34
CA TYR A 110 -7.61 4.43 6.08
C TYR A 110 -8.19 5.82 6.25
N HIS A 111 -8.14 6.60 5.18
CA HIS A 111 -8.78 7.91 5.10
C HIS A 111 -9.42 8.07 3.72
N ARG A 112 -10.64 8.60 3.69
CA ARG A 112 -11.32 9.04 2.46
C ARG A 112 -11.14 10.54 2.33
N PHE A 113 -10.53 10.97 1.23
CA PHE A 113 -10.39 12.38 0.92
C PHE A 113 -11.73 12.94 0.44
N GLN A 114 -11.98 14.23 0.75
CA GLN A 114 -13.18 14.93 0.27
C GLN A 114 -13.16 15.10 -1.25
N ASP A 115 -11.99 15.41 -1.80
CA ASP A 115 -11.75 15.55 -3.23
C ASP A 115 -10.25 15.34 -3.55
N SER A 116 -9.91 15.43 -4.83
CA SER A 116 -8.52 15.27 -5.29
C SER A 116 -7.58 16.40 -4.86
N ALA A 117 -8.10 17.59 -4.58
CA ALA A 117 -7.28 18.72 -4.11
C ALA A 117 -6.88 18.52 -2.64
N ALA A 118 -7.81 18.00 -1.82
CA ALA A 118 -7.53 17.57 -0.46
C ALA A 118 -6.52 16.41 -0.44
N ALA A 119 -6.66 15.44 -1.36
CA ALA A 119 -5.70 14.34 -1.50
C ALA A 119 -4.28 14.85 -1.79
N ALA A 120 -4.13 15.78 -2.73
CA ALA A 120 -2.83 16.34 -3.10
C ALA A 120 -2.22 17.23 -2.02
N SER A 121 -3.03 18.02 -1.31
CA SER A 121 -2.53 18.99 -0.31
C SER A 121 -2.26 18.39 1.06
N LYS A 122 -3.08 17.44 1.51
CA LYS A 122 -3.01 16.85 2.86
C LYS A 122 -2.53 15.40 2.89
N GLY A 123 -2.31 14.79 1.72
CA GLY A 123 -2.03 13.36 1.63
C GLY A 123 -0.81 12.91 2.42
N THR A 124 0.28 13.69 2.43
CA THR A 124 1.48 13.39 3.21
C THR A 124 1.22 13.45 4.72
N GLU A 125 0.54 14.50 5.20
CA GLU A 125 0.19 14.65 6.62
C GLU A 125 -0.69 13.48 7.09
N ILE A 126 -1.73 13.16 6.32
CA ILE A 126 -2.65 12.05 6.61
C ILE A 126 -1.90 10.72 6.60
N TYR A 127 -1.02 10.50 5.63
CA TYR A 127 -0.18 9.30 5.60
C TYR A 127 0.66 9.17 6.87
N LEU A 128 1.30 10.24 7.34
CA LEU A 128 2.12 10.19 8.55
C LEU A 128 1.28 9.88 9.80
N GLN A 129 0.06 10.40 9.89
CA GLN A 129 -0.89 10.07 10.96
C GLN A 129 -1.30 8.59 10.93
N LEU A 130 -1.59 8.05 9.75
CA LEU A 130 -1.94 6.63 9.58
C LEU A 130 -0.72 5.72 9.82
N LEU A 131 0.47 6.16 9.42
CA LEU A 131 1.73 5.46 9.67
C LEU A 131 2.05 5.39 11.17
N GLN A 132 1.74 6.45 11.92
CA GLN A 132 1.91 6.46 13.37
C GLN A 132 1.02 5.39 14.03
N GLN A 133 -0.27 5.35 13.68
CA GLN A 133 -1.19 4.30 14.15
C GLN A 133 -0.71 2.89 13.76
N ALA A 134 -0.27 2.72 12.51
CA ALA A 134 0.30 1.47 12.02
C ALA A 134 1.55 1.05 12.81
N THR A 135 2.41 2.01 13.13
CA THR A 135 3.63 1.78 13.91
C THR A 135 3.31 1.36 15.34
N GLU A 136 2.34 2.00 15.99
CA GLU A 136 1.90 1.62 17.33
C GLU A 136 1.33 0.20 17.37
N ALA A 137 0.42 -0.14 16.44
CA ALA A 137 -0.12 -1.48 16.32
C ALA A 137 0.97 -2.54 16.04
N TRP A 138 1.93 -2.20 15.18
CA TRP A 138 3.05 -3.09 14.85
C TRP A 138 3.98 -3.32 16.06
N LYS A 139 4.31 -2.26 16.80
CA LYS A 139 5.10 -2.35 18.04
C LYS A 139 4.39 -3.22 19.07
N ALA A 140 3.09 -2.99 19.31
CA ALA A 140 2.28 -3.78 20.23
C ALA A 140 2.22 -5.27 19.83
N SER A 141 2.13 -5.56 18.53
CA SER A 141 2.06 -6.93 18.03
C SER A 141 3.39 -7.68 18.00
N THR A 142 4.53 -6.98 17.90
CA THR A 142 5.85 -7.61 17.67
C THR A 142 6.80 -7.46 18.84
N GLY A 143 6.58 -6.51 19.75
CA GLY A 143 7.51 -6.15 20.81
C GLY A 143 8.81 -5.49 20.32
N LYS A 144 8.89 -5.12 19.03
CA LYS A 144 10.09 -4.54 18.41
C LYS A 144 9.98 -3.02 18.32
N ASN A 145 11.13 -2.35 18.29
CA ASN A 145 11.23 -0.94 17.93
C ASN A 145 11.54 -0.77 16.44
N VAL A 146 11.16 0.39 15.89
CA VAL A 146 11.53 0.78 14.53
C VAL A 146 12.91 1.46 14.59
N PRO A 147 13.88 1.05 13.76
CA PRO A 147 15.19 1.70 13.71
C PRO A 147 15.09 3.18 13.31
N ASP A 148 16.06 3.98 13.74
CA ASP A 148 16.12 5.40 13.39
C ASP A 148 16.22 5.59 11.87
N GLY A 149 15.38 6.47 11.33
CA GLY A 149 15.30 6.74 9.89
C GLY A 149 14.50 5.72 9.08
N GLU A 150 13.99 4.65 9.70
CA GLU A 150 13.10 3.68 9.06
C GLU A 150 11.64 3.89 9.45
N ALA A 151 10.74 3.33 8.65
CA ALA A 151 9.35 3.12 9.02
C ALA A 151 9.13 1.66 9.43
N CYS A 152 8.10 1.38 10.24
CA CYS A 152 7.68 -0.01 10.45
C CYS A 152 7.35 -0.66 9.09
N PRO A 153 7.53 -1.98 8.92
CA PRO A 153 7.09 -2.63 7.70
C PRO A 153 5.60 -2.42 7.48
N HIS A 154 5.22 -1.87 6.33
CA HIS A 154 3.82 -1.55 6.04
C HIS A 154 3.55 -1.54 4.54
N ASN A 155 2.29 -1.68 4.16
CA ASN A 155 1.83 -1.38 2.82
C ASN A 155 1.09 -0.05 2.81
N VAL A 156 1.26 0.69 1.72
CA VAL A 156 0.40 1.82 1.37
C VAL A 156 -0.31 1.48 0.06
N ALA A 157 -1.56 1.88 -0.05
CA ALA A 157 -2.27 1.99 -1.31
C ALA A 157 -3.13 3.25 -1.29
N PHE A 158 -3.13 4.02 -2.38
CA PHE A 158 -3.93 5.23 -2.48
C PHE A 158 -4.37 5.55 -3.90
N THR A 159 -5.44 6.33 -3.97
CA THR A 159 -6.00 6.92 -5.19
C THR A 159 -6.15 8.42 -4.98
N SER A 160 -6.84 9.12 -5.89
CA SER A 160 -7.28 10.50 -5.66
C SER A 160 -8.42 10.63 -4.62
N ARG A 161 -8.99 9.50 -4.16
CA ARG A 161 -10.17 9.47 -3.27
C ARG A 161 -9.89 8.92 -1.87
N TRP A 162 -8.85 8.12 -1.71
CA TRP A 162 -8.55 7.49 -0.42
C TRP A 162 -7.10 7.05 -0.32
N ILE A 163 -6.65 6.82 0.90
CA ILE A 163 -5.36 6.23 1.26
C ILE A 163 -5.56 5.17 2.34
N VAL A 164 -4.80 4.08 2.27
CA VAL A 164 -4.77 2.99 3.24
C VAL A 164 -3.33 2.70 3.63
N VAL A 165 -3.09 2.48 4.92
CA VAL A 165 -1.83 1.97 5.49
C VAL A 165 -2.11 0.69 6.26
N ILE A 166 -1.35 -0.38 5.96
CA ILE A 166 -1.50 -1.70 6.57
C ILE A 166 -0.17 -2.09 7.21
N PRO A 167 -0.05 -2.16 8.54
CA PRO A 167 1.18 -2.66 9.18
C PRO A 167 1.37 -4.16 8.88
N ARG A 168 2.62 -4.53 8.57
CA ARG A 168 3.00 -5.86 8.10
C ARG A 168 3.94 -6.55 9.08
N ARG A 169 3.71 -7.84 9.33
CA ARG A 169 4.56 -8.68 10.19
C ARG A 169 5.54 -9.53 9.40
N ARG A 170 5.17 -9.91 8.18
CA ARG A 170 5.98 -10.71 7.26
C ARG A 170 5.47 -10.54 5.84
N ALA A 171 6.37 -10.70 4.87
CA ALA A 171 6.05 -10.58 3.45
C ALA A 171 5.23 -11.77 2.92
N ALA A 172 5.48 -12.96 3.46
CA ALA A 172 4.94 -14.23 2.95
C ALA A 172 4.76 -15.25 4.08
N VAL A 173 3.79 -16.16 3.90
CA VAL A 173 3.56 -17.32 4.78
C VAL A 173 4.59 -18.40 4.44
N ASN A 174 4.82 -18.63 3.16
CA ASN A 174 5.84 -19.54 2.63
C ASN A 174 6.39 -19.03 1.28
N LYS A 175 7.27 -19.81 0.62
CA LYS A 175 7.90 -19.41 -0.65
C LYS A 175 6.92 -19.18 -1.81
N GLU A 176 5.72 -19.75 -1.74
CA GLU A 176 4.69 -19.71 -2.79
C GLU A 176 3.47 -18.86 -2.40
N ALA A 177 3.48 -18.26 -1.20
CA ALA A 177 2.36 -17.47 -0.64
C ALA A 177 2.85 -16.15 -0.02
N GLY A 178 3.21 -15.20 -0.89
CA GLY A 178 3.56 -13.83 -0.52
C GLY A 178 2.58 -12.80 -1.05
N VAL A 179 2.45 -11.67 -0.35
CA VAL A 179 1.59 -10.55 -0.80
C VAL A 179 2.28 -9.19 -0.63
N ASN A 180 2.00 -8.33 -1.60
CA ASN A 180 2.29 -6.90 -1.57
C ASN A 180 1.03 -6.13 -1.08
N SER A 181 1.03 -4.80 -1.25
CA SER A 181 -0.11 -3.95 -0.91
C SER A 181 -1.44 -4.43 -1.51
N LEU A 182 -1.47 -4.80 -2.79
CA LEU A 182 -2.71 -5.20 -3.45
C LEU A 182 -3.22 -6.56 -2.94
N GLY A 183 -2.30 -7.49 -2.65
CA GLY A 183 -2.67 -8.77 -2.03
C GLY A 183 -3.26 -8.60 -0.64
N MET A 184 -2.76 -7.64 0.16
CA MET A 184 -3.40 -7.28 1.43
C MET A 184 -4.77 -6.62 1.24
N LEU A 185 -5.02 -5.95 0.11
CA LEU A 185 -6.35 -5.47 -0.28
C LEU A 185 -7.24 -6.55 -0.92
N GLY A 186 -6.83 -7.82 -0.88
CA GLY A 186 -7.61 -8.96 -1.35
C GLY A 186 -7.39 -9.34 -2.81
N VAL A 187 -6.46 -8.68 -3.52
CA VAL A 187 -6.12 -8.99 -4.91
C VAL A 187 -4.84 -9.82 -4.95
N ILE A 188 -4.97 -11.13 -4.79
CA ILE A 188 -3.86 -12.07 -4.79
C ILE A 188 -3.63 -12.58 -6.21
N ALA A 189 -2.56 -12.11 -6.85
CA ALA A 189 -2.13 -12.58 -8.16
C ALA A 189 -1.20 -13.79 -8.00
N VAL A 190 -1.50 -14.87 -8.72
CA VAL A 190 -0.70 -16.11 -8.76
C VAL A 190 -0.48 -16.54 -10.21
N ALA A 191 0.61 -17.23 -10.47
CA ALA A 191 1.01 -17.66 -11.81
C ALA A 191 0.57 -19.08 -12.15
N THR A 192 0.31 -19.92 -11.14
CA THR A 192 0.05 -21.36 -11.35
C THR A 192 -1.13 -21.89 -10.53
N GLY A 193 -1.76 -22.97 -11.01
CA GLY A 193 -2.80 -23.67 -10.25
C GLY A 193 -2.29 -24.22 -8.91
N LYS A 194 -1.01 -24.61 -8.83
CA LYS A 194 -0.37 -25.06 -7.58
C LYS A 194 -0.37 -23.95 -6.52
N GLU A 195 -0.07 -22.71 -6.92
CA GLU A 195 -0.11 -21.56 -6.01
C GLU A 195 -1.53 -21.28 -5.53
N ILE A 196 -2.55 -21.41 -6.41
CA ILE A 196 -3.97 -21.32 -6.00
C ILE A 196 -4.28 -22.34 -4.92
N GLU A 197 -3.95 -23.63 -5.15
CA GLU A 197 -4.18 -24.68 -4.17
C GLU A 197 -3.47 -24.44 -2.85
N ASN A 198 -2.23 -23.93 -2.89
CA ASN A 198 -1.47 -23.58 -1.69
C ASN A 198 -2.19 -22.48 -0.88
N TRP A 199 -2.65 -21.40 -1.52
CA TRP A 199 -3.44 -20.34 -0.88
C TRP A 199 -4.75 -20.85 -0.27
N VAL A 200 -5.45 -21.73 -0.98
CA VAL A 200 -6.70 -22.35 -0.49
C VAL A 200 -6.43 -23.23 0.73
N LYS A 201 -5.39 -24.08 0.70
CA LYS A 201 -4.99 -24.96 1.81
C LYS A 201 -4.57 -24.18 3.07
N LEU A 202 -3.84 -23.09 2.90
CA LEU A 202 -3.45 -22.20 4.02
C LEU A 202 -4.64 -21.43 4.61
N GLY A 203 -5.69 -21.21 3.80
CA GLY A 203 -6.83 -20.36 4.11
C GLY A 203 -6.50 -18.89 3.91
N LEU A 204 -7.22 -18.23 3.00
CA LEU A 204 -6.95 -16.84 2.59
C LEU A 204 -6.96 -15.86 3.77
N THR A 205 -8.03 -15.88 4.57
CA THR A 205 -8.19 -14.99 5.74
C THR A 205 -7.13 -15.24 6.80
N ASN A 206 -6.81 -16.51 7.08
CA ASN A 206 -5.78 -16.88 8.05
C ASN A 206 -4.39 -16.42 7.59
N SER A 207 -4.11 -16.59 6.29
CA SER A 207 -2.87 -16.14 5.67
C SER A 207 -2.74 -14.62 5.78
N LEU A 208 -3.74 -13.85 5.34
CA LEU A 208 -3.68 -12.39 5.43
C LEU A 208 -3.58 -11.88 6.87
N ARG A 209 -4.22 -12.56 7.84
CA ARG A 209 -4.05 -12.28 9.27
C ARG A 209 -2.61 -12.45 9.74
N GLU A 210 -1.94 -13.49 9.27
CA GLU A 210 -0.55 -13.80 9.63
C GLU A 210 0.43 -12.79 9.02
N LEU A 211 0.14 -12.32 7.80
CA LEU A 211 0.98 -11.37 7.05
C LEU A 211 0.86 -9.93 7.60
N GLY A 212 -0.34 -9.55 8.05
CA GLY A 212 -0.62 -8.27 8.71
C GLY A 212 -0.46 -8.32 10.24
N VAL A 213 -0.66 -7.18 10.90
CA VAL A 213 -0.90 -7.17 12.35
C VAL A 213 -2.32 -7.70 12.60
N PRO A 214 -2.52 -8.78 13.38
CA PRO A 214 -3.86 -9.33 13.61
C PRO A 214 -4.77 -8.34 14.32
N ARG A 215 -6.00 -8.19 13.84
CA ARG A 215 -7.04 -7.44 14.54
C ARG A 215 -7.77 -8.37 15.50
N ASN A 216 -7.75 -8.06 16.79
CA ASN A 216 -8.51 -8.82 17.77
C ASN A 216 -10.00 -8.52 17.59
N VAL A 217 -10.70 -9.35 16.83
CA VAL A 217 -12.17 -9.32 16.74
C VAL A 217 -12.73 -9.93 18.03
N GLY A 218 -12.56 -9.22 19.14
CA GLY A 218 -12.78 -9.77 20.48
C GLY A 218 -12.68 -8.77 21.62
N THR A 219 -13.06 -7.52 21.43
CA THR A 219 -13.51 -6.57 22.48
C THR A 219 -14.06 -5.30 21.79
N MET A 220 -15.25 -5.38 21.19
CA MET A 220 -16.11 -4.19 21.14
C MET A 220 -16.92 -4.16 22.43
N GLN A 221 -16.32 -3.64 23.49
CA GLN A 221 -17.03 -2.99 24.59
C GLN A 221 -16.77 -1.49 24.45
N GLY A 222 -17.86 -0.74 24.52
CA GLY A 222 -17.96 0.61 23.99
C GLY A 222 -16.99 1.63 24.56
N LYS A 223 -16.64 2.58 23.70
CA LYS A 223 -16.67 4.01 23.98
C LYS A 223 -17.24 4.72 22.76
#